data_AF-A0A925I0I4-F1
#
_entry.id   AF-A0A925I0I4-F1
#
_cell.length_a   1.000
_cell.length_b   1.000
_cell.length_c   1.000
_cell.angle_alpha   90.00
_cell.angle_beta   90.00
_cell.angle_gamma   90.00
#
_symmetry.space_group_name_H-M   'P 1'
#
loop_
_entity.id
_entity.type
_entity.pdbx_description
1 polymer ?
#
loop_
_entity_poly.entity_id
_entity_poly.type
_entity_poly.pdbx_seq_one_letter_code
_entity_poly.pdbx_strand_id
1 'polypeptide(L)'
;MALNFKISTAARNAACDAIVDLVDGGAGAGTLAIRTGAPPTNPADADSGTLLGTLTFSDPAFGAAASGVATAAAITSDTNADASGDAGHFRVKDSSGNVIFQGTAGEAADTPDMTFDEKSIVATGTIACSSFTVTVPAS
;
A
#
# COMPACT_ATOMS: atom_id res chain seq x y z
N MET A 1 10.01 -26.78 -14.16
CA MET A 1 9.65 -25.61 -13.33
C MET A 1 10.67 -25.51 -12.21
N ALA A 2 11.18 -24.32 -11.89
CA ALA A 2 12.07 -24.15 -10.74
C ALA A 2 11.24 -24.18 -9.46
N LEU A 3 11.27 -25.30 -8.73
CA LEU A 3 10.43 -25.51 -7.54
C LEU A 3 10.97 -24.79 -6.28
N ASN A 4 12.16 -24.20 -6.37
CA ASN A 4 12.82 -23.48 -5.28
C ASN A 4 13.63 -22.32 -5.85
N PHE A 5 12.95 -21.44 -6.58
CA PHE A 5 13.56 -20.30 -7.26
C PHE A 5 14.12 -19.31 -6.23
N LYS A 6 15.41 -18.98 -6.34
CA LYS A 6 16.11 -18.03 -5.45
C LYS A 6 16.74 -16.94 -6.31
N ILE A 7 16.73 -15.70 -5.82
CA ILE A 7 17.33 -14.56 -6.49
C ILE A 7 18.32 -13.85 -5.57
N SER A 8 19.34 -13.22 -6.17
CA SER A 8 20.36 -12.49 -5.42
C SER A 8 19.76 -11.24 -4.76
N THR A 9 20.41 -10.73 -3.70
CA THR A 9 20.00 -9.47 -3.08
C THR A 9 19.98 -8.30 -4.07
N ALA A 10 20.93 -8.26 -5.02
CA ALA A 10 20.95 -7.24 -6.06
C ALA A 10 19.70 -7.30 -6.96
N ALA A 11 19.28 -8.51 -7.38
CA ALA A 11 18.06 -8.68 -8.15
C ALA A 11 16.81 -8.32 -7.33
N ARG A 12 16.80 -8.65 -6.04
CA ARG A 12 15.69 -8.27 -5.13
C ARG A 12 15.57 -6.77 -4.95
N ASN A 13 16.70 -6.07 -4.75
CA ASN A 13 16.70 -4.61 -4.63
C ASN A 13 16.19 -3.98 -5.92
N ALA A 14 16.77 -4.36 -7.07
CA ALA A 14 16.36 -3.80 -8.36
C ALA A 14 14.87 -4.05 -8.68
N ALA A 15 14.34 -5.23 -8.32
CA ALA A 15 12.91 -5.51 -8.47
C ALA A 15 12.06 -4.68 -7.52
N CYS A 16 12.50 -4.52 -6.27
CA CYS A 16 11.79 -3.72 -5.27
C CYS A 16 11.75 -2.24 -5.67
N ASP A 17 12.89 -1.68 -6.07
CA ASP A 17 13.03 -0.32 -6.61
C ASP A 17 12.06 -0.11 -7.78
N ALA A 18 12.08 -1.00 -8.76
CA ALA A 18 11.18 -0.91 -9.92
C ALA A 18 9.68 -1.00 -9.56
N ILE A 19 9.31 -1.67 -8.47
CA ILE A 19 7.91 -1.71 -7.99
C ILE A 19 7.53 -0.40 -7.33
N VAL A 20 8.37 0.09 -6.40
CA VAL A 20 8.02 1.26 -5.59
C VAL A 20 8.16 2.57 -6.34
N ASP A 21 9.09 2.66 -7.30
CA ASP A 21 9.28 3.84 -8.15
C ASP A 21 8.05 4.10 -9.05
N LEU A 22 7.23 3.08 -9.32
CA LEU A 22 5.96 3.26 -10.05
C LEU A 22 4.92 4.03 -9.23
N VAL A 23 5.05 4.09 -7.90
CA VAL A 23 4.17 4.90 -7.03
C VAL A 23 4.41 6.40 -7.26
N ASP A 24 5.63 6.77 -7.65
CA ASP A 24 6.03 8.12 -8.06
C ASP A 24 5.68 8.41 -9.53
N GLY A 25 4.84 7.56 -10.14
CA GLY A 25 4.30 7.79 -11.46
C GLY A 25 3.44 9.06 -11.54
N GLY A 26 3.62 9.82 -12.63
CA GLY A 26 2.88 11.04 -12.90
C GLY A 26 3.58 12.30 -12.41
N ALA A 27 2.79 13.33 -12.06
CA ALA A 27 3.30 14.68 -11.77
C ALA A 27 3.27 15.05 -10.28
N GLY A 28 2.78 14.16 -9.41
CA GLY A 28 2.76 14.39 -7.98
C GLY A 28 2.84 13.10 -7.18
N ALA A 29 2.60 13.24 -5.88
CA ALA A 29 2.70 12.13 -4.93
C ALA A 29 1.67 11.03 -5.18
N GLY A 30 2.11 9.79 -5.00
CA GLY A 30 1.22 8.63 -4.91
C GLY A 30 0.32 8.67 -3.67
N THR A 31 -0.71 7.83 -3.67
CA THR A 31 -1.72 7.77 -2.60
C THR A 31 -1.94 6.35 -2.10
N LEU A 32 -2.32 6.23 -0.82
CA LEU A 32 -2.76 5.02 -0.16
C LEU A 32 -4.24 5.17 0.16
N ALA A 33 -5.09 4.50 -0.62
CA ALA A 33 -6.53 4.50 -0.43
C ALA A 33 -6.96 3.34 0.46
N ILE A 34 -7.65 3.62 1.56
CA ILE A 34 -8.19 2.61 2.48
C ILE A 34 -9.67 2.41 2.18
N ARG A 35 -10.10 1.16 2.02
CA ARG A 35 -11.44 0.82 1.53
C ARG A 35 -12.05 -0.36 2.29
N THR A 36 -13.38 -0.45 2.26
CA THR A 36 -14.12 -1.57 2.84
C THR A 36 -14.10 -2.81 1.95
N GLY A 37 -14.31 -3.99 2.54
CA GLY A 37 -14.44 -5.26 1.82
C GLY A 37 -13.13 -5.78 1.24
N ALA A 38 -13.21 -6.85 0.45
CA ALA A 38 -12.03 -7.47 -0.18
C ALA A 38 -11.49 -6.62 -1.35
N PRO A 39 -10.16 -6.65 -1.60
CA PRO A 39 -9.59 -5.99 -2.76
C PRO A 39 -10.11 -6.63 -4.05
N PRO A 40 -10.14 -5.89 -5.18
CA PRO A 40 -10.41 -6.47 -6.49
C PRO A 40 -9.44 -7.63 -6.82
N THR A 41 -9.77 -8.49 -7.78
CA THR A 41 -8.88 -9.61 -8.14
C THR A 41 -7.55 -9.11 -8.69
N ASN A 42 -7.57 -8.07 -9.53
CA ASN A 42 -6.37 -7.51 -10.16
C ASN A 42 -6.21 -6.01 -9.82
N PRO A 43 -4.98 -5.49 -9.74
CA PRO A 43 -4.72 -4.05 -9.60
C PRO A 43 -5.37 -3.20 -10.70
N ALA A 44 -5.47 -3.72 -11.93
CA ALA A 44 -6.09 -3.00 -13.04
C ALA A 44 -7.63 -2.95 -12.97
N ASP A 45 -8.26 -3.75 -12.09
CA ASP A 45 -9.71 -3.74 -11.94
C ASP A 45 -10.17 -2.45 -11.24
N ALA A 46 -11.41 -2.04 -11.54
CA ALA A 46 -12.04 -0.87 -10.93
C ALA A 46 -12.10 -1.00 -9.39
N ASP A 47 -12.10 0.14 -8.70
CA ASP A 47 -12.22 0.19 -7.25
C ASP A 47 -13.50 -0.54 -6.76
N SER A 48 -13.35 -1.39 -5.74
CA SER A 48 -14.44 -2.04 -5.01
C SER A 48 -14.60 -1.42 -3.63
N GLY A 49 -15.76 -1.64 -2.99
CA GLY A 49 -16.03 -1.15 -1.63
C GLY A 49 -16.14 0.37 -1.52
N THR A 50 -16.38 0.83 -0.30
CA THR A 50 -16.48 2.26 0.06
C THR A 50 -15.09 2.80 0.38
N LEU A 51 -14.75 3.98 -0.13
CA LEU A 51 -13.53 4.70 0.29
C LEU A 51 -13.72 5.21 1.72
N LEU A 52 -12.83 4.80 2.63
CA LEU A 52 -12.81 5.27 4.02
C LEU A 52 -11.92 6.49 4.19
N GLY A 53 -10.84 6.57 3.41
CA GLY A 53 -9.98 7.75 3.34
C GLY A 53 -8.76 7.53 2.48
N THR A 54 -8.02 8.61 2.26
CA THR A 54 -6.86 8.65 1.36
C THR A 54 -5.67 9.30 2.04
N LEU A 55 -4.60 8.53 2.23
CA LEU A 55 -3.32 9.03 2.72
C LEU A 55 -2.42 9.36 1.53
N THR A 56 -1.56 10.36 1.68
CA THR A 56 -0.65 10.80 0.60
C THR A 56 0.79 10.48 0.97
N PHE A 57 1.52 9.80 0.08
CA PHE A 57 2.95 9.55 0.28
C PHE A 57 3.75 10.86 0.13
N SER A 58 5.00 10.84 0.55
CA SER A 58 5.97 11.83 0.07
C SER A 58 6.23 11.63 -1.42
N ASP A 59 6.86 12.61 -2.06
CA ASP A 59 7.34 12.52 -3.44
C ASP A 59 8.84 12.86 -3.43
N PRO A 60 9.74 11.88 -3.58
CA PRO A 60 9.48 10.46 -3.86
C PRO A 60 8.89 9.68 -2.67
N ALA A 61 8.10 8.64 -2.95
CA ALA A 61 7.35 7.85 -1.99
C ALA A 61 8.21 6.86 -1.21
N PHE A 62 9.28 6.34 -1.83
CA PHE A 62 10.18 5.35 -1.23
C PHE A 62 11.64 5.74 -1.45
N GLY A 63 12.52 5.28 -0.56
CA GLY A 63 13.95 5.28 -0.79
C GLY A 63 14.42 4.01 -1.50
N ALA A 64 15.70 3.97 -1.87
CA ALA A 64 16.32 2.79 -2.47
C ALA A 64 16.21 1.56 -1.56
N ALA A 65 15.89 0.42 -2.16
CA ALA A 65 15.69 -0.85 -1.48
C ALA A 65 17.00 -1.42 -0.94
N ALA A 66 16.92 -2.00 0.25
CA ALA A 66 18.01 -2.74 0.88
C ALA A 66 17.52 -4.12 1.29
N SER A 67 18.31 -5.15 0.98
CA SER A 67 17.93 -6.54 1.27
C SER A 67 16.54 -6.93 0.75
N GLY A 68 16.16 -6.40 -0.42
CA GLY A 68 14.88 -6.59 -1.09
C GLY A 68 13.69 -5.94 -0.39
N VAL A 69 13.93 -4.95 0.46
CA VAL A 69 12.92 -4.21 1.20
C VAL A 69 13.06 -2.72 0.88
N ALA A 70 11.95 -2.07 0.53
CA ALA A 70 11.84 -0.63 0.48
C ALA A 70 10.87 -0.17 1.57
N THR A 71 11.24 0.90 2.28
CA THR A 71 10.39 1.53 3.31
C THR A 71 9.90 2.86 2.76
N ALA A 72 8.59 3.09 2.88
CA ALA A 72 8.00 4.35 2.48
C ALA A 72 8.63 5.51 3.29
N ALA A 73 8.79 6.64 2.64
CA ALA A 73 9.02 7.92 3.30
C ALA A 73 7.77 8.34 4.09
N ALA A 74 7.67 9.61 4.48
CA ALA A 74 6.53 10.06 5.28
C ALA A 74 5.20 9.85 4.52
N ILE A 75 4.21 9.28 5.22
CA ILE A 75 2.84 9.12 4.72
C ILE A 75 1.97 10.11 5.50
N THR A 76 1.41 11.08 4.80
CA THR A 76 0.53 12.09 5.38
C THR A 76 -0.77 11.41 5.79
N SER A 77 -1.11 11.53 7.08
CA SER A 77 -2.35 10.98 7.63
C SER A 77 -3.56 11.70 7.05
N ASP A 78 -4.62 10.94 6.83
CA ASP A 78 -5.92 11.50 6.53
C ASP A 78 -6.58 11.90 7.85
N THR A 79 -6.72 13.19 8.12
CA THR A 79 -7.34 13.68 9.36
C THR A 79 -8.85 13.86 9.25
N ASN A 80 -9.46 13.49 8.12
CA ASN A 80 -10.89 13.63 7.87
C ASN A 80 -11.39 12.46 7.01
N ALA A 81 -11.48 11.27 7.62
CA ALA A 81 -12.00 10.07 6.96
C ALA A 81 -13.31 10.34 6.22
N ASP A 82 -13.38 9.90 4.96
CA ASP A 82 -14.47 10.14 4.03
C ASP A 82 -15.76 9.42 4.44
N ALA A 83 -15.65 8.26 5.09
CA ALA A 83 -16.77 7.43 5.50
C ALA A 83 -16.45 6.60 6.74
N SER A 84 -17.50 6.13 7.42
CA SER A 84 -17.38 5.12 8.46
C SER A 84 -17.43 3.71 7.87
N GLY A 85 -16.69 2.79 8.48
CA GLY A 85 -16.70 1.37 8.14
C GLY A 85 -15.39 0.69 8.50
N ASP A 86 -15.36 -0.63 8.33
CA ASP A 86 -14.18 -1.43 8.65
C ASP A 86 -13.21 -1.42 7.48
N ALA A 87 -11.94 -1.07 7.75
CA ALA A 87 -10.86 -1.23 6.79
C ALA A 87 -10.75 -2.71 6.39
N GLY A 88 -10.92 -2.99 5.10
CA GLY A 88 -10.86 -4.35 4.54
C GLY A 88 -9.75 -4.54 3.52
N HIS A 89 -9.38 -3.47 2.80
CA HIS A 89 -8.25 -3.50 1.88
C HIS A 89 -7.63 -2.11 1.67
N PHE A 90 -6.41 -2.11 1.14
CA PHE A 90 -5.74 -0.91 0.68
C PHE A 90 -5.41 -1.00 -0.81
N ARG A 91 -5.33 0.15 -1.47
CA ARG A 91 -4.81 0.29 -2.83
C ARG A 91 -3.81 1.43 -2.87
N VAL A 92 -2.58 1.14 -3.29
CA VAL A 92 -1.56 2.16 -3.54
C VAL A 92 -1.61 2.56 -5.00
N LYS A 93 -1.74 3.87 -5.23
CA LYS A 93 -1.91 4.45 -6.55
C LYS A 93 -0.84 5.49 -6.84
N ASP A 94 -0.49 5.63 -8.10
CA ASP A 94 0.28 6.78 -8.57
C ASP A 94 -0.59 8.05 -8.59
N SER A 95 0.01 9.20 -8.93
CA SER A 95 -0.73 10.48 -9.00
C SER A 95 -1.72 10.56 -10.17
N SER A 96 -1.67 9.63 -11.12
CA SER A 96 -2.61 9.49 -12.22
C SER A 96 -3.78 8.54 -11.88
N GLY A 97 -3.78 7.96 -10.68
CA GLY A 97 -4.81 7.04 -10.21
C GLY A 97 -4.60 5.58 -10.63
N ASN A 98 -3.48 5.23 -11.26
CA ASN A 98 -3.15 3.84 -11.59
C ASN A 98 -2.77 3.10 -10.32
N VAL A 99 -3.36 1.92 -10.10
CA VAL A 99 -3.07 1.09 -8.93
C VAL A 99 -1.80 0.29 -9.20
N ILE A 100 -0.77 0.51 -8.38
CA ILE A 100 0.52 -0.17 -8.52
C ILE A 100 0.49 -1.50 -7.78
N PHE A 101 0.00 -1.50 -6.55
CA PHE A 101 -0.22 -2.70 -5.75
C PHE A 101 -1.34 -2.49 -4.74
N GLN A 102 -1.86 -3.60 -4.24
CA GLN A 102 -2.99 -3.65 -3.31
C GLN A 102 -2.85 -4.87 -2.40
N GLY A 103 -3.54 -4.82 -1.27
CA GLY A 103 -3.55 -5.89 -0.29
C GLY A 103 -4.72 -5.77 0.67
N THR A 104 -4.88 -6.78 1.51
CA THR A 104 -5.87 -6.79 2.58
C THR A 104 -5.47 -5.84 3.71
N ALA A 105 -6.46 -5.29 4.39
CA ALA A 105 -6.29 -4.46 5.57
C ALA A 105 -7.24 -4.95 6.66
N GLY A 106 -6.84 -4.81 7.92
CA GLY A 106 -7.66 -5.25 9.05
C GLY A 106 -6.90 -5.16 10.36
N GLU A 107 -7.37 -5.87 11.38
CA GLU A 107 -6.69 -5.98 12.67
C GLU A 107 -5.71 -7.16 12.68
N ALA A 108 -4.82 -7.22 13.67
CA ALA A 108 -3.85 -8.30 13.79
C ALA A 108 -4.50 -9.70 13.82
N ALA A 109 -5.72 -9.80 14.35
CA ALA A 109 -6.48 -11.05 14.39
C ALA A 109 -6.95 -11.55 13.01
N ASP A 110 -7.05 -10.64 12.02
CA ASP A 110 -7.46 -10.97 10.64
C ASP A 110 -6.28 -11.47 9.78
N THR A 111 -5.04 -11.37 10.28
CA THR A 111 -3.80 -11.65 9.53
C THR A 111 -3.69 -10.94 8.18
N PRO A 112 -4.00 -9.61 8.10
CA PRO A 112 -4.01 -8.89 6.84
C PRO A 112 -2.58 -8.55 6.37
N ASP A 113 -2.48 -8.08 5.12
CA ASP A 113 -1.23 -7.52 4.60
C ASP A 113 -0.86 -6.19 5.30
N MET A 114 -1.86 -5.40 5.70
CA MET A 114 -1.74 -4.17 6.50
C MET A 114 -2.57 -4.25 7.78
N THR A 115 -1.92 -4.06 8.93
CA THR A 115 -2.57 -4.09 10.23
C THR A 115 -2.89 -2.69 10.75
N PHE A 116 -4.12 -2.50 11.22
CA PHE A 116 -4.59 -1.37 12.00
C PHE A 116 -4.67 -1.71 13.48
N ASP A 117 -4.48 -0.71 14.33
CA ASP A 117 -4.74 -0.83 15.77
C ASP A 117 -6.24 -0.96 16.07
N GLU A 118 -7.07 -0.28 15.26
CA GLU A 118 -8.53 -0.36 15.24
C GLU A 118 -8.96 -0.22 13.79
N LYS A 119 -9.60 -1.26 13.23
CA LYS A 119 -10.03 -1.21 11.82
C LYS A 119 -11.36 -0.48 11.64
N SER A 120 -12.13 -0.27 12.70
CA SER A 120 -13.42 0.42 12.66
C SER A 120 -13.18 1.92 12.50
N ILE A 121 -13.18 2.39 11.26
CA ILE A 121 -12.98 3.81 10.96
C ILE A 121 -14.30 4.54 11.11
N VAL A 122 -14.26 5.71 11.75
CA VAL A 122 -15.41 6.62 11.85
C VAL A 122 -15.15 7.81 10.94
N ALA A 123 -16.14 8.21 10.15
CA ALA A 123 -16.08 9.41 9.31
C ALA A 123 -15.60 10.62 10.12
N THR A 124 -14.84 11.51 9.50
CA THR A 124 -14.12 12.65 10.12
C THR A 124 -13.02 12.27 11.12
N GLY A 125 -12.83 10.97 11.37
CA GLY A 125 -11.72 10.43 12.15
C GLY A 125 -10.39 10.53 11.42
N THR A 126 -9.32 10.17 12.13
CA THR A 126 -7.97 10.13 11.55
C THR A 126 -7.61 8.72 11.13
N ILE A 127 -7.09 8.57 9.92
CA ILE A 127 -6.47 7.36 9.40
C ILE A 127 -4.98 7.65 9.25
N ALA A 128 -4.16 6.94 10.00
CA ALA A 128 -2.71 7.11 10.00
C ALA A 128 -2.02 5.81 9.60
N CYS A 129 -0.92 5.93 8.85
CA CYS A 129 -0.01 4.85 8.54
C CYS A 129 1.38 5.25 9.02
N SER A 130 1.89 4.58 10.05
CA SER A 130 3.17 4.91 10.68
C SER A 130 4.37 4.34 9.92
N SER A 131 4.18 3.23 9.21
CA SER A 131 5.20 2.58 8.40
C SER A 131 4.54 1.73 7.31
N PHE A 132 5.12 1.76 6.12
CA PHE A 132 4.74 0.87 5.03
C PHE A 132 6.01 0.32 4.39
N THR A 133 6.07 -1.01 4.22
CA THR A 133 7.22 -1.68 3.62
C THR A 133 6.79 -2.59 2.50
N VAL A 134 7.50 -2.52 1.38
CA VAL A 134 7.38 -3.49 0.28
C VAL A 134 8.56 -4.43 0.35
N THR A 135 8.29 -5.74 0.28
CA THR A 135 9.33 -6.77 0.34
C THR A 135 9.22 -7.70 -0.87
N VAL A 136 10.32 -7.82 -1.62
CA VAL A 136 10.46 -8.86 -2.64
C VAL A 136 10.97 -10.14 -1.97
N PRO A 137 10.25 -11.27 -2.06
CA PRO A 137 10.63 -12.51 -1.38
C PRO A 137 11.98 -13.04 -1.90
N ALA A 138 12.73 -13.69 -1.01
CA ALA A 138 14.00 -14.35 -1.35
C ALA A 138 13.82 -15.83 -1.73
N SER A 139 12.64 -16.40 -1.47
CA SER A 139 12.39 -17.84 -1.43
C SER A 139 10.94 -18.22 -1.60
#